data_AF-A0A1F9BZV6-F1
#
_entry.id   AF-A0A1F9BZV6-F1
#
_cell.length_a   1.000
_cell.length_b   1.000
_cell.length_c   1.000
_cell.angle_alpha   90.00
_cell.angle_beta   90.00
_cell.angle_gamma   90.00
#
_symmetry.space_group_name_H-M   'P 1'
#
loop_
_entity.id
_entity.type
_entity.pdbx_description
1 polymer ?
#
loop_
_entity_poly.entity_id
_entity_poly.type
_entity_poly.pdbx_seq_one_letter_code
_entity_poly.pdbx_strand_id
1 'polypeptide(L)'
;MEKNRPWERWDDPGVTEEIDRYWLADPGGYEAIHRSILSKLVRKFLVFPTEKVLEVGCGSGLVYRELIPEVLVNSSYVGVDNSTKMLEIARKRFPMGQFVYGDVYDLQFPSNSFDMTLCFEVLGHLPEIQKPIDELFRVAGRLVIFTVWISPEYQTLCQTEEIQNSRFLHKLYSHDEIISAVRQAVGGEPHWIETRILSETIWGYIIFKGQIAQDMRTTRGAETILPFPGLLEVLTGRHVEERTEIERLRGEAARVEELLNKLQKDLSERDTEVGQIRVVLGSREAELRQMEGDLSSLENELERVQETLESREAQLLGVSKAFQEKEDKLSHALTQIGDLGTELEQVRQVQAGREKELKDVNEKLESREVQFLGLSKALQEKEAKLSNALTHIGDLGTELKQVQQALTHRGEDLEQTQQALTNRVKDLQSVQSTLGVREVELNQIRNKGKSISWELDLFRHRKITRWVNRFFNKSDLRNDISPAFQQLKDDSFIFGENLNKFRLQPSVNLQRVPFVYYPLELKRANLQGILLAPIMDLLSMNGVLGVEIVSPTDSIVAQAFVPISQIDDSGPTSFDFSAIPNTDQGRFWLRVFVRDTDTPVRVFEWRKYPVFGLGRLQTKAFCGFIFENAR
;
A
#
# COMPACT_ATOMS: atom_id res chain seq x y z
N MET A 1 -38.71 15.90 -25.50
CA MET A 1 -37.87 14.83 -24.91
C MET A 1 -36.45 15.10 -25.39
N GLU A 2 -35.47 15.20 -24.51
CA GLU A 2 -34.07 15.23 -24.94
C GLU A 2 -33.75 13.90 -25.62
N LYS A 3 -33.44 13.95 -26.92
CA LYS A 3 -32.88 12.80 -27.63
C LYS A 3 -31.41 12.72 -27.19
N ASN A 4 -31.12 11.99 -26.12
CA ASN A 4 -29.75 11.80 -25.62
C ASN A 4 -28.94 10.91 -26.57
N ARG A 5 -28.60 11.46 -27.74
CA ARG A 5 -27.78 10.83 -28.77
C ARG A 5 -26.31 11.03 -28.41
N PRO A 6 -25.49 9.98 -28.31
CA PRO A 6 -24.13 10.09 -27.75
C PRO A 6 -23.16 10.92 -28.60
N TRP A 7 -23.52 11.27 -29.84
CA TRP A 7 -22.77 12.13 -30.76
C TRP A 7 -23.23 13.61 -30.77
N GLU A 8 -24.30 13.97 -30.05
CA GLU A 8 -24.86 15.34 -30.03
C GLU A 8 -24.42 16.13 -28.79
N ARG A 9 -23.11 16.16 -28.55
CA ARG A 9 -22.47 16.73 -27.34
C ARG A 9 -22.10 18.22 -27.46
N TRP A 10 -22.69 18.93 -28.41
CA TRP A 10 -22.39 20.33 -28.71
C TRP A 10 -22.69 21.29 -27.55
N ASP A 11 -23.60 20.89 -26.66
CA ASP A 11 -23.96 21.62 -25.44
C ASP A 11 -23.19 21.15 -24.18
N ASP A 12 -22.22 20.22 -24.27
CA ASP A 12 -21.38 19.80 -23.13
C ASP A 12 -20.54 20.99 -22.59
N PRO A 13 -20.09 20.96 -21.31
CA PRO A 13 -19.43 22.13 -20.69
C PRO A 13 -18.13 22.55 -21.39
N GLY A 14 -18.07 23.82 -21.84
CA GLY A 14 -16.89 24.42 -22.46
C GLY A 14 -16.70 24.11 -23.96
N VAL A 15 -17.41 23.11 -24.51
CA VAL A 15 -17.28 22.70 -25.92
C VAL A 15 -17.69 23.86 -26.84
N THR A 16 -18.87 24.43 -26.63
CA THR A 16 -19.40 25.50 -27.48
C THR A 16 -18.45 26.71 -27.52
N GLU A 17 -17.89 27.09 -26.36
CA GLU A 17 -16.97 28.20 -26.20
C GLU A 17 -15.54 27.93 -26.70
N GLU A 18 -15.16 26.66 -26.90
CA GLU A 18 -13.92 26.28 -27.56
C GLU A 18 -14.09 26.29 -29.09
N ILE A 19 -15.17 25.68 -29.60
CA ILE A 19 -15.45 25.60 -31.04
C ILE A 19 -15.70 27.00 -31.63
N ASP A 20 -16.53 27.83 -31.01
CA ASP A 20 -16.76 29.20 -31.50
C ASP A 20 -15.49 30.07 -31.44
N ARG A 21 -14.59 29.80 -30.47
CA ARG A 21 -13.28 30.45 -30.40
C ARG A 21 -12.36 29.97 -31.51
N TYR A 22 -12.32 28.66 -31.80
CA TYR A 22 -11.56 28.09 -32.90
C TYR A 22 -11.99 28.68 -34.24
N TRP A 23 -13.29 28.70 -34.54
CA TRP A 23 -13.84 29.28 -35.77
C TRP A 23 -13.52 30.78 -35.94
N LEU A 24 -13.29 31.51 -34.85
CA LEU A 24 -12.94 32.93 -34.83
C LEU A 24 -11.45 33.24 -34.64
N ALA A 25 -10.61 32.24 -34.36
CA ALA A 25 -9.23 32.43 -33.92
C ALA A 25 -8.35 33.13 -34.97
N ASP A 26 -8.58 32.81 -36.26
CA ASP A 26 -7.91 33.44 -37.39
C ASP A 26 -8.92 33.90 -38.45
N PRO A 27 -9.27 35.21 -38.49
CA PRO A 27 -10.13 35.79 -39.52
C PRO A 27 -9.57 35.73 -40.95
N GLY A 28 -8.27 35.44 -41.12
CA GLY A 28 -7.63 35.19 -42.42
C GLY A 28 -7.32 33.71 -42.68
N GLY A 29 -7.62 32.83 -41.73
CA GLY A 29 -7.24 31.42 -41.75
C GLY A 29 -8.18 30.53 -42.54
N TYR A 30 -7.87 29.23 -42.56
CA TYR A 30 -8.59 28.20 -43.32
C TYR A 30 -10.11 28.28 -43.13
N GLU A 31 -10.57 28.33 -41.88
CA GLU A 31 -11.97 28.42 -41.49
C GLU A 31 -12.71 29.63 -42.10
N ALA A 32 -12.08 30.80 -42.10
CA ALA A 32 -12.65 32.01 -42.67
C ALA A 32 -12.68 31.96 -44.21
N ILE A 33 -11.62 31.42 -44.82
CA ILE A 33 -11.52 31.23 -46.26
C ILE A 33 -12.57 30.20 -46.74
N HIS A 34 -12.71 29.07 -46.06
CA HIS A 34 -13.69 28.02 -46.37
C HIS A 34 -15.12 28.57 -46.35
N ARG A 35 -15.51 29.27 -45.28
CA ARG A 35 -16.82 29.96 -45.21
C ARG A 35 -17.01 31.00 -46.32
N SER A 36 -15.96 31.71 -46.73
CA SER A 36 -16.01 32.62 -47.88
C SER A 36 -16.22 31.89 -49.21
N ILE A 37 -15.69 30.67 -49.36
CA ILE A 37 -15.92 29.81 -50.53
C ILE A 37 -17.37 29.30 -50.52
N LEU A 38 -17.88 28.83 -49.37
CA LEU A 38 -19.27 28.40 -49.21
C LEU A 38 -20.26 29.53 -49.52
N SER A 39 -20.05 30.73 -48.99
CA SER A 39 -20.94 31.87 -49.28
C SER A 39 -20.90 32.26 -50.76
N LYS A 40 -19.72 32.28 -51.40
CA LYS A 40 -19.57 32.47 -52.85
C LYS A 40 -20.21 31.35 -53.68
N LEU A 41 -20.26 30.12 -53.19
CA LEU A 41 -20.96 29.02 -53.85
C LEU A 41 -22.47 29.27 -53.83
N VAL A 42 -23.05 29.52 -52.66
CA VAL A 42 -24.49 29.84 -52.50
C VAL A 42 -24.90 31.02 -53.37
N ARG A 43 -24.12 32.11 -53.35
CA ARG A 43 -24.38 33.32 -54.15
C ARG A 43 -24.47 33.07 -55.66
N LYS A 44 -23.81 32.05 -56.21
CA LYS A 44 -23.94 31.69 -57.65
C LYS A 44 -25.31 31.13 -58.01
N PHE A 45 -26.06 30.60 -57.04
CA PHE A 45 -27.33 29.91 -57.22
C PHE A 45 -28.52 30.63 -56.56
N LEU A 46 -28.29 31.79 -55.93
CA LEU A 46 -29.35 32.74 -55.57
C LEU A 46 -29.88 33.40 -56.84
N VAL A 47 -31.19 33.26 -57.08
CA VAL A 47 -31.88 33.79 -58.26
C VAL A 47 -32.61 35.09 -57.92
N PHE A 48 -33.21 35.16 -56.73
CA PHE A 48 -33.89 36.34 -56.23
C PHE A 48 -33.40 36.72 -54.84
N PRO A 49 -33.24 38.01 -54.51
CA PRO A 49 -32.81 38.43 -53.18
C PRO A 49 -33.78 38.15 -52.04
N THR A 50 -34.97 37.64 -52.37
CA THR A 50 -36.04 37.28 -51.43
C THR A 50 -36.23 35.77 -51.29
N GLU A 51 -35.41 34.94 -51.94
CA GLU A 51 -35.48 33.48 -51.81
C GLU A 51 -35.31 33.06 -50.35
N LYS A 52 -36.20 32.18 -49.88
CA LYS A 52 -36.17 31.65 -48.53
C LYS A 52 -35.07 30.60 -48.42
N VAL A 53 -34.05 30.91 -47.63
CA VAL A 53 -32.92 30.04 -47.33
C VAL A 53 -33.11 29.46 -45.92
N LEU A 54 -33.04 28.13 -45.83
CA LEU A 54 -32.85 27.43 -44.56
C LEU A 54 -31.40 26.95 -44.48
N GLU A 55 -30.66 27.33 -43.43
CA GLU A 55 -29.44 26.64 -43.04
C GLU A 55 -29.74 25.66 -41.91
N VAL A 56 -29.30 24.42 -42.06
CA VAL A 56 -29.37 23.38 -41.03
C VAL A 56 -27.95 23.12 -40.51
N GLY A 57 -27.80 23.14 -39.19
CA GLY A 57 -26.50 23.20 -38.50
C GLY A 57 -25.85 24.58 -38.59
N CYS A 58 -26.60 25.64 -38.29
CA CYS A 58 -26.11 27.02 -38.44
C CYS A 58 -25.03 27.44 -37.43
N GLY A 59 -24.79 26.63 -36.39
CA GLY A 59 -23.83 26.89 -35.33
C GLY A 59 -24.01 28.28 -34.74
N SER A 60 -22.90 29.01 -34.61
CA SER A 60 -22.87 30.39 -34.10
C SER A 60 -23.16 31.47 -35.16
N GLY A 61 -23.83 31.10 -36.26
CA GLY A 61 -24.32 32.01 -37.31
C GLY A 61 -23.24 32.55 -38.26
N LEU A 62 -22.11 31.87 -38.40
CA LEU A 62 -20.98 32.40 -39.18
C LEU A 62 -21.23 32.42 -40.70
N VAL A 63 -22.05 31.51 -41.24
CA VAL A 63 -22.44 31.56 -42.66
C VAL A 63 -23.51 32.63 -42.90
N TYR A 64 -24.47 32.79 -42.00
CA TYR A 64 -25.39 33.95 -41.96
C TYR A 64 -24.62 35.28 -42.09
N ARG A 65 -23.51 35.45 -41.35
CA ARG A 65 -22.66 36.65 -41.41
C ARG A 65 -22.15 36.97 -42.81
N GLU A 66 -21.76 35.94 -43.57
CA GLU A 66 -21.20 36.09 -44.91
C GLU A 66 -22.27 36.22 -45.99
N LEU A 67 -23.48 35.69 -45.78
CA LEU A 67 -24.57 35.74 -46.75
C LEU A 67 -25.42 37.00 -46.63
N ILE A 68 -25.80 37.40 -45.43
CA ILE A 68 -26.76 38.50 -45.19
C ILE A 68 -26.34 39.87 -45.75
N PRO A 69 -25.06 40.28 -45.80
CA PRO A 69 -24.68 41.54 -46.45
C PRO A 69 -25.05 41.62 -47.94
N GLU A 70 -25.34 40.49 -48.58
CA GLU A 70 -25.68 40.40 -50.01
C GLU A 70 -27.03 39.70 -50.28
N VAL A 71 -27.58 38.95 -49.32
CA VAL A 71 -28.99 38.46 -49.31
C VAL A 71 -29.87 39.55 -48.74
N LEU A 72 -30.65 40.24 -49.59
CA LEU A 72 -31.20 41.57 -49.29
C LEU A 72 -32.21 41.68 -48.13
N VAL A 73 -32.64 40.59 -47.48
CA VAL A 73 -33.53 40.67 -46.30
C VAL A 73 -33.24 39.59 -45.25
N ASN A 74 -33.00 39.99 -43.99
CA ASN A 74 -32.83 39.06 -42.84
C ASN A 74 -33.98 38.06 -42.68
N SER A 75 -35.21 38.44 -43.03
CA SER A 75 -36.40 37.58 -42.93
C SER A 75 -36.45 36.45 -43.97
N SER A 76 -35.55 36.47 -44.96
CA SER A 76 -35.42 35.42 -45.97
C SER A 76 -34.46 34.31 -45.53
N TYR A 77 -33.85 34.41 -44.35
CA TYR A 77 -32.92 33.40 -43.83
C TYR A 77 -33.38 32.84 -42.48
N VAL A 78 -33.40 31.51 -42.36
CA VAL A 78 -33.60 30.80 -41.10
C VAL A 78 -32.40 29.89 -40.86
N GLY A 79 -31.75 30.04 -39.69
CA GLY A 79 -30.75 29.11 -39.19
C GLY A 79 -31.36 28.13 -38.19
N VAL A 80 -31.09 26.84 -38.35
CA VAL A 80 -31.50 25.76 -37.46
C VAL A 80 -30.27 25.10 -36.87
N ASP A 81 -30.31 24.81 -35.57
CA ASP A 81 -29.28 23.99 -34.91
C ASP A 81 -29.90 23.14 -33.79
N ASN A 82 -29.22 22.05 -33.41
CA ASN A 82 -29.62 21.21 -32.27
C ASN A 82 -28.87 21.60 -30.96
N SER A 83 -27.82 22.42 -31.04
CA SER A 83 -27.17 23.03 -29.88
C SER A 83 -27.91 24.28 -29.44
N THR A 84 -28.43 24.26 -28.21
CA THR A 84 -29.06 25.44 -27.61
C THR A 84 -28.04 26.54 -27.36
N LYS A 85 -26.81 26.20 -26.98
CA LYS A 85 -25.73 27.16 -26.72
C LYS A 85 -25.20 27.82 -28.00
N MET A 86 -25.04 27.09 -29.10
CA MET A 86 -24.68 27.68 -30.40
C MET A 86 -25.71 28.73 -30.83
N LEU A 87 -27.00 28.41 -30.66
CA LEU A 87 -28.10 29.33 -30.97
C LEU A 87 -28.12 30.56 -30.05
N GLU A 88 -27.74 30.43 -28.78
CA GLU A 88 -27.55 31.58 -27.88
C GLU A 88 -26.43 32.51 -28.38
N ILE A 89 -25.29 31.96 -28.81
CA ILE A 89 -24.20 32.73 -29.40
C ILE A 89 -24.68 33.40 -30.71
N ALA A 90 -25.34 32.66 -31.60
CA ALA A 90 -25.84 33.18 -32.88
C ALA A 90 -26.84 34.34 -32.68
N ARG A 91 -27.84 34.19 -31.80
CA ARG A 91 -28.82 35.23 -31.48
C ARG A 91 -28.19 36.46 -30.83
N LYS A 92 -27.21 36.26 -29.94
CA LYS A 92 -26.46 37.35 -29.30
C LYS A 92 -25.59 38.12 -30.30
N ARG A 93 -25.00 37.42 -31.26
CA ARG A 93 -24.13 37.99 -32.30
C ARG A 93 -24.93 38.67 -33.41
N PHE A 94 -26.10 38.14 -33.75
CA PHE A 94 -26.96 38.61 -34.83
C PHE A 94 -28.42 38.74 -34.38
N PRO A 95 -28.79 39.78 -33.59
CA PRO A 95 -30.13 39.93 -33.03
C PRO A 95 -31.28 40.07 -34.05
N MET A 96 -30.95 40.33 -35.32
CA MET A 96 -31.91 40.42 -36.42
C MET A 96 -32.12 39.11 -37.19
N GLY A 97 -31.32 38.07 -36.92
CA GLY A 97 -31.38 36.79 -37.62
C GLY A 97 -32.34 35.81 -36.97
N GLN A 98 -32.98 34.95 -37.77
CA GLN A 98 -33.92 33.96 -37.28
C GLN A 98 -33.20 32.63 -37.00
N PHE A 99 -32.76 32.45 -35.75
CA PHE A 99 -32.09 31.23 -35.29
C PHE A 99 -33.03 30.42 -34.39
N VAL A 100 -33.38 29.21 -34.82
CA VAL A 100 -34.38 28.35 -34.14
C VAL A 100 -33.80 26.98 -33.82
N TYR A 101 -34.33 26.33 -32.78
CA TYR A 101 -33.92 24.97 -32.42
C TYR A 101 -34.57 23.95 -33.36
N GLY A 102 -33.80 22.96 -33.83
CA GLY A 102 -34.33 21.87 -34.63
C GLY A 102 -33.34 20.72 -34.82
N ASP A 103 -33.89 19.52 -34.96
CA ASP A 103 -33.16 18.28 -35.23
C ASP A 103 -33.20 17.99 -36.74
N VAL A 104 -32.04 17.82 -37.39
CA VAL A 104 -31.95 17.53 -38.83
C VAL A 104 -32.65 16.23 -39.23
N TYR A 105 -32.82 15.28 -38.30
CA TYR A 105 -33.61 14.06 -38.53
C TYR A 105 -35.13 14.27 -38.46
N ASP A 106 -35.63 15.47 -38.10
CA ASP A 106 -37.04 15.74 -37.82
C ASP A 106 -37.32 17.27 -37.86
N LEU A 107 -37.14 17.87 -39.03
CA LEU A 107 -37.24 19.30 -39.24
C LEU A 107 -38.72 19.75 -39.18
N GLN A 108 -39.05 20.57 -38.19
CA GLN A 108 -40.42 21.04 -37.90
C GLN A 108 -40.94 22.12 -38.87
N PHE A 109 -40.68 21.94 -40.17
CA PHE A 109 -41.13 22.80 -41.27
C PHE A 109 -41.95 22.00 -42.29
N PRO A 110 -42.93 22.63 -42.97
CA PRO A 110 -43.65 21.98 -44.07
C PRO A 110 -42.75 21.59 -45.25
N SER A 111 -43.20 20.66 -46.07
CA SER A 111 -42.50 20.34 -47.33
C SER A 111 -42.51 21.54 -48.30
N ASN A 112 -41.41 21.77 -49.01
CA ASN A 112 -41.21 22.91 -49.91
C ASN A 112 -41.41 24.30 -49.26
N SER A 113 -41.14 24.47 -47.95
CA SER A 113 -41.31 25.75 -47.27
C SER A 113 -40.19 26.77 -47.52
N PHE A 114 -39.05 26.31 -48.03
CA PHE A 114 -37.87 27.11 -48.37
C PHE A 114 -37.52 26.92 -49.85
N ASP A 115 -37.05 27.97 -50.52
CA ASP A 115 -36.58 27.86 -51.90
C ASP A 115 -35.26 27.08 -51.96
N MET A 116 -34.38 27.33 -50.99
CA MET A 116 -33.06 26.72 -50.88
C MET A 116 -32.80 26.18 -49.46
N THR A 117 -32.19 24.99 -49.36
CA THR A 117 -31.64 24.46 -48.11
C THR A 117 -30.13 24.33 -48.17
N LEU A 118 -29.46 24.76 -47.11
CA LEU A 118 -28.01 24.68 -46.88
C LEU A 118 -27.75 23.73 -45.70
N CYS A 119 -26.71 22.91 -45.79
CA CYS A 119 -26.26 22.05 -44.71
C CYS A 119 -24.73 21.90 -44.80
N PHE A 120 -23.99 22.68 -44.02
CA PHE A 120 -22.54 22.79 -44.17
C PHE A 120 -21.79 22.19 -42.98
N GLU A 121 -20.87 21.28 -43.27
CA GLU A 121 -20.03 20.59 -42.27
C GLU A 121 -20.83 19.81 -41.20
N VAL A 122 -22.12 19.53 -41.41
CA VAL A 122 -22.98 18.80 -40.45
C VAL A 122 -22.95 17.30 -40.68
N LEU A 123 -23.05 16.86 -41.94
CA LEU A 123 -23.31 15.45 -42.27
C LEU A 123 -22.18 14.53 -41.81
N GLY A 124 -20.93 15.03 -41.74
CA GLY A 124 -19.79 14.30 -41.18
C GLY A 124 -19.93 13.96 -39.69
N HIS A 125 -20.77 14.68 -38.95
CA HIS A 125 -21.02 14.44 -37.52
C HIS A 125 -22.21 13.50 -37.24
N LEU A 126 -22.83 12.94 -38.28
CA LEU A 126 -24.00 12.08 -38.17
C LEU A 126 -23.63 10.61 -38.42
N PRO A 127 -24.19 9.63 -37.69
CA PRO A 127 -23.98 8.21 -38.01
C PRO A 127 -24.67 7.78 -39.30
N GLU A 128 -25.84 8.35 -39.60
CA GLU A 128 -26.70 8.04 -40.75
C GLU A 128 -27.13 9.34 -41.45
N ILE A 129 -26.97 9.41 -42.78
CA ILE A 129 -27.28 10.62 -43.57
C ILE A 129 -28.55 10.53 -44.41
N GLN A 130 -29.14 9.34 -44.60
CA GLN A 130 -30.31 9.19 -45.46
C GLN A 130 -31.46 10.08 -44.99
N LYS A 131 -31.88 9.94 -43.73
CA LYS A 131 -32.99 10.75 -43.20
C LYS A 131 -32.66 12.25 -43.13
N PRO A 132 -31.46 12.69 -42.71
CA PRO A 132 -31.03 14.08 -42.89
C PRO A 132 -31.16 14.61 -44.32
N ILE A 133 -30.73 13.84 -45.33
CA ILE A 133 -30.84 14.23 -46.74
C ILE A 133 -32.31 14.24 -47.18
N ASP A 134 -33.11 13.23 -46.82
CA ASP A 134 -34.55 13.20 -47.08
C ASP A 134 -35.26 14.45 -46.52
N GLU A 135 -34.90 14.89 -45.30
CA GLU A 135 -35.45 16.07 -44.64
C GLU A 135 -35.05 17.38 -45.34
N LEU A 136 -33.77 17.52 -45.75
CA LEU A 136 -33.30 18.65 -46.56
C LEU A 136 -34.07 18.72 -47.89
N PHE A 137 -34.15 17.61 -48.63
CA PHE A 137 -34.92 17.54 -49.87
C PHE A 137 -36.40 17.78 -49.65
N ARG A 138 -36.99 17.33 -48.53
CA ARG A 138 -38.41 17.52 -48.22
C ARG A 138 -38.75 19.00 -48.06
N VAL A 139 -37.98 19.75 -47.26
CA VAL A 139 -38.27 21.17 -46.96
C VAL A 139 -37.80 22.14 -48.06
N ALA A 140 -36.82 21.75 -48.88
CA ALA A 140 -36.41 22.47 -50.08
C ALA A 140 -37.49 22.44 -51.18
N GLY A 141 -37.70 23.57 -51.86
CA GLY A 141 -38.59 23.71 -53.01
C GLY A 141 -37.86 23.70 -54.36
N ARG A 142 -36.65 24.28 -54.43
CA ARG A 142 -35.88 24.42 -55.68
C ARG A 142 -34.47 23.85 -55.61
N LEU A 143 -33.73 24.10 -54.53
CA LEU A 143 -32.30 23.78 -54.46
C LEU A 143 -31.89 23.21 -53.10
N VAL A 144 -31.08 22.15 -53.14
CA VAL A 144 -30.37 21.62 -51.97
C VAL A 144 -28.88 21.85 -52.19
N ILE A 145 -28.20 22.45 -51.23
CA ILE A 145 -26.74 22.53 -51.16
C ILE A 145 -26.29 21.93 -49.83
N PHE A 146 -25.36 20.98 -49.86
CA PHE A 146 -24.69 20.52 -48.64
C PHE A 146 -23.21 20.27 -48.87
N THR A 147 -22.41 20.34 -47.80
CA THR A 147 -21.05 19.77 -47.78
C THR A 147 -21.01 18.52 -46.93
N VAL A 148 -20.08 17.65 -47.30
CA VAL A 148 -19.79 16.42 -46.58
C VAL A 148 -18.33 16.06 -46.80
N TRP A 149 -17.75 15.38 -45.82
CA TRP A 149 -16.39 14.88 -45.94
C TRP A 149 -16.40 13.61 -46.78
N ILE A 150 -15.55 13.56 -47.80
CA ILE A 150 -15.44 12.45 -48.73
C ILE A 150 -14.18 11.65 -48.42
N SER A 151 -14.35 10.33 -48.38
CA SER A 151 -13.25 9.39 -48.20
C SER A 151 -12.45 9.25 -49.50
N PRO A 152 -11.11 9.35 -49.46
CA PRO A 152 -10.25 9.11 -50.62
C PRO A 152 -10.16 7.63 -51.02
N GLU A 153 -10.65 6.71 -50.18
CA GLU A 153 -10.41 5.25 -50.29
C GLU A 153 -11.64 4.46 -50.79
N TYR A 154 -12.65 5.14 -51.35
CA TYR A 154 -13.95 4.60 -51.78
C TYR A 154 -14.79 3.91 -50.67
N GLN A 155 -14.23 3.65 -49.49
CA GLN A 155 -14.91 3.12 -48.31
C GLN A 155 -15.22 4.24 -47.30
N THR A 156 -16.32 4.10 -46.57
CA THR A 156 -16.75 5.12 -45.59
C THR A 156 -15.97 4.98 -44.28
N LEU A 157 -15.14 5.97 -43.95
CA LEU A 157 -14.26 5.99 -42.78
C LEU A 157 -14.96 6.66 -41.59
N CYS A 158 -14.75 6.13 -40.38
CA CYS A 158 -15.26 6.72 -39.14
C CYS A 158 -14.11 7.03 -38.19
N GLN A 159 -13.96 8.29 -37.82
CA GLN A 159 -13.00 8.80 -36.85
C GLN A 159 -13.76 9.48 -35.69
N THR A 160 -13.06 9.80 -34.61
CA THR A 160 -13.62 10.62 -33.52
C THR A 160 -12.62 11.64 -33.03
N GLU A 161 -13.05 12.89 -32.89
CA GLU A 161 -12.30 13.96 -32.22
C GLU A 161 -12.78 14.12 -30.77
N GLU A 162 -11.91 14.59 -29.86
CA GLU A 162 -12.27 14.84 -28.46
C GLU A 162 -11.99 16.30 -28.09
N ILE A 163 -13.05 17.05 -27.73
CA ILE A 163 -13.05 18.48 -27.42
C ILE A 163 -13.64 18.65 -26.03
N GLN A 164 -12.95 19.31 -25.09
CA GLN A 164 -13.31 19.36 -23.66
C GLN A 164 -13.78 18.01 -23.06
N ASN A 165 -13.10 16.89 -23.36
CA ASN A 165 -13.46 15.51 -22.94
C ASN A 165 -14.79 14.98 -23.52
N SER A 166 -15.31 15.64 -24.57
CA SER A 166 -16.54 15.28 -25.27
C SER A 166 -16.18 14.76 -26.67
N ARG A 167 -16.71 13.58 -27.04
CA ARG A 167 -16.35 12.92 -28.31
C ARG A 167 -17.33 13.27 -29.43
N PHE A 168 -16.79 13.68 -30.56
CA PHE A 168 -17.51 14.02 -31.78
C PHE A 168 -17.23 12.97 -32.85
N LEU A 169 -18.28 12.52 -33.55
CA LEU A 169 -18.13 11.62 -34.69
C LEU A 169 -17.60 12.41 -35.89
N HIS A 170 -16.62 11.87 -36.59
CA HIS A 170 -16.03 12.44 -37.79
C HIS A 170 -16.05 11.38 -38.90
N LYS A 171 -17.12 11.36 -39.70
CA LYS A 171 -17.40 10.34 -40.72
C LYS A 171 -17.14 10.89 -42.12
N LEU A 172 -16.25 10.23 -42.86
CA LEU A 172 -15.93 10.51 -44.26
C LEU A 172 -16.67 9.49 -45.13
N TYR A 173 -17.55 9.96 -46.00
CA TYR A 173 -18.44 9.15 -46.81
C TYR A 173 -17.82 8.82 -48.17
N SER A 174 -18.14 7.67 -48.75
CA SER A 174 -17.85 7.45 -50.17
C SER A 174 -18.74 8.35 -51.05
N HIS A 175 -18.25 8.76 -52.23
CA HIS A 175 -19.06 9.51 -53.19
C HIS A 175 -20.35 8.75 -53.55
N ASP A 176 -20.26 7.43 -53.69
CA ASP A 176 -21.39 6.57 -54.03
C ASP A 176 -22.45 6.50 -52.92
N GLU A 177 -22.07 6.54 -51.63
CA GLU A 177 -23.03 6.61 -50.52
C GLU A 177 -23.83 7.93 -50.59
N ILE A 178 -23.17 9.05 -50.90
CA ILE A 178 -23.84 10.34 -51.09
C ILE A 178 -24.77 10.35 -52.30
N ILE A 179 -24.30 9.87 -53.45
CA ILE A 179 -25.11 9.82 -54.68
C ILE A 179 -26.29 8.86 -54.51
N SER A 180 -26.10 7.72 -53.85
CA SER A 180 -27.18 6.80 -53.48
C SER A 180 -28.22 7.48 -52.59
N ALA A 181 -27.79 8.19 -51.55
CA ALA A 181 -28.70 8.87 -50.64
C ALA A 181 -29.49 10.01 -51.31
N VAL A 182 -28.84 10.78 -52.19
CA VAL A 182 -29.49 11.79 -53.04
C VAL A 182 -30.51 11.15 -53.98
N ARG A 183 -30.16 10.04 -54.65
CA ARG A 183 -31.08 9.31 -55.53
C ARG A 183 -32.32 8.81 -54.80
N GLN A 184 -32.14 8.29 -53.59
CA GLN A 184 -33.25 7.85 -52.75
C GLN A 184 -34.14 9.03 -52.34
N ALA A 185 -33.56 10.17 -51.91
CA ALA A 185 -34.31 11.36 -51.50
C ALA A 185 -35.07 12.04 -52.66
N VAL A 186 -34.53 11.97 -53.88
CA VAL A 186 -35.18 12.48 -55.11
C VAL A 186 -36.19 11.47 -55.69
N GLY A 187 -36.06 10.18 -55.36
CA GLY A 187 -36.88 9.09 -55.92
C GLY A 187 -36.43 8.62 -57.30
N GLY A 188 -35.16 8.79 -57.65
CA GLY A 188 -34.57 8.46 -58.95
C GLY A 188 -33.28 9.22 -59.23
N GLU A 189 -32.82 9.25 -60.49
CA GLU A 189 -31.68 10.09 -60.86
C GLU A 189 -32.00 11.59 -60.68
N PRO A 190 -31.10 12.39 -60.07
CA PRO A 190 -31.29 13.83 -59.99
C PRO A 190 -31.29 14.45 -61.39
N HIS A 191 -32.27 15.32 -61.66
CA HIS A 191 -32.39 16.02 -62.95
C HIS A 191 -31.17 16.87 -63.29
N TRP A 192 -30.52 17.39 -62.25
CA TRP A 192 -29.23 18.06 -62.33
C TRP A 192 -28.56 17.99 -60.96
N ILE A 193 -27.28 17.62 -60.97
CA ILE A 193 -26.40 17.61 -59.83
C ILE A 193 -25.05 18.18 -60.27
N GLU A 194 -24.48 19.07 -59.46
CA GLU A 194 -23.12 19.58 -59.62
C GLU A 194 -22.35 19.30 -58.34
N THR A 195 -21.18 18.68 -58.51
CA THR A 195 -20.24 18.41 -57.41
C THR A 195 -19.10 19.41 -57.49
N ARG A 196 -18.69 19.95 -56.34
CA ARG A 196 -17.58 20.89 -56.19
C ARG A 196 -16.61 20.39 -55.13
N ILE A 197 -15.39 20.10 -55.54
CA ILE A 197 -14.26 19.84 -54.63
C ILE A 197 -13.91 21.19 -53.99
N LEU A 198 -14.04 21.30 -52.67
CA LEU A 198 -13.72 22.51 -51.90
C LEU A 198 -12.35 22.39 -51.22
N SER A 199 -12.00 21.18 -50.78
CA SER A 199 -10.66 20.73 -50.40
C SER A 199 -10.48 19.26 -50.80
N GLU A 200 -9.32 18.67 -50.52
CA GLU A 200 -9.06 17.24 -50.76
C GLU A 200 -10.12 16.33 -50.12
N THR A 201 -10.62 16.70 -48.93
CA THR A 201 -11.59 15.92 -48.16
C THR A 201 -12.99 16.53 -48.10
N ILE A 202 -13.22 17.80 -48.42
CA ILE A 202 -14.55 18.44 -48.33
C ILE A 202 -15.13 18.67 -49.73
N TRP A 203 -16.27 18.03 -50.01
CA TRP A 203 -16.99 18.21 -51.28
C TRP A 203 -18.37 18.82 -51.03
N GLY A 204 -18.72 19.80 -51.86
CA GLY A 204 -20.05 20.41 -51.93
C GLY A 204 -20.90 19.77 -53.03
N TYR A 205 -22.15 19.46 -52.72
CA TYR A 205 -23.13 18.91 -53.64
C TYR A 205 -24.25 19.93 -53.83
N ILE A 206 -24.56 20.27 -55.09
CA ILE A 206 -25.59 21.22 -55.48
C ILE A 206 -26.62 20.47 -56.32
N ILE A 207 -27.85 20.31 -55.82
CA ILE A 207 -28.89 19.51 -56.47
C ILE A 207 -30.15 20.35 -56.70
N PHE A 208 -30.63 20.40 -57.95
CA PHE A 208 -31.90 21.05 -58.27
C PHE A 208 -33.06 20.07 -58.13
N LYS A 209 -34.09 20.49 -57.40
CA LYS A 209 -35.33 19.74 -57.18
C LYS A 209 -36.32 20.03 -58.31
N GLY A 210 -36.28 19.19 -59.35
CA GLY A 210 -37.17 19.26 -60.52
C GLY A 210 -36.47 19.64 -61.82
N GLN A 211 -37.26 19.84 -62.89
CA GLN A 211 -36.72 20.26 -64.19
C GLN A 211 -36.26 21.71 -64.15
N ILE A 212 -34.98 21.94 -64.47
CA ILE A 212 -34.44 23.27 -64.74
C ILE A 212 -35.12 23.81 -66.01
N ALA A 213 -35.80 24.97 -65.90
CA ALA A 213 -36.32 25.68 -67.06
C ALA A 213 -35.20 26.00 -68.04
N GLN A 214 -35.43 25.80 -69.35
CA GLN A 214 -34.39 25.88 -70.39
C GLN A 214 -33.59 27.19 -70.36
N ASP A 215 -34.20 28.29 -69.91
CA ASP A 215 -33.63 29.63 -69.81
C ASP A 215 -32.36 29.72 -68.93
N MET A 216 -32.17 28.82 -67.96
CA MET A 216 -30.95 28.77 -67.13
C MET A 216 -29.75 28.13 -67.84
N ARG A 217 -29.94 27.39 -68.96
CA ARG A 217 -28.81 26.87 -69.76
C ARG A 217 -28.21 27.94 -70.69
N THR A 218 -28.93 29.04 -70.94
CA THR A 218 -28.62 30.01 -72.00
C THR A 218 -28.03 31.34 -71.52
N THR A 219 -27.91 31.59 -70.21
CA THR A 219 -27.49 32.89 -69.66
C THR A 219 -25.99 32.99 -69.28
N ARG A 220 -25.15 32.04 -69.72
CA ARG A 220 -23.68 32.16 -69.73
C ARG A 220 -23.05 31.60 -71.01
N GLY A 221 -23.48 32.13 -72.16
CA GLY A 221 -22.84 31.90 -73.45
C GLY A 221 -21.61 32.80 -73.66
N ALA A 222 -20.64 32.31 -74.43
CA ALA A 222 -19.45 33.09 -74.80
C ALA A 222 -19.80 34.27 -75.72
N GLU A 223 -19.09 35.39 -75.55
CA GLU A 223 -19.25 36.59 -76.38
C GLU A 223 -18.63 36.40 -77.77
N THR A 224 -19.43 36.44 -78.84
CA THR A 224 -18.99 36.94 -80.16
C THR A 224 -20.18 37.58 -80.89
N ILE A 225 -20.05 38.85 -81.27
CA ILE A 225 -21.08 39.64 -81.98
C ILE A 225 -20.68 39.82 -83.44
N LEU A 226 -21.56 39.52 -84.41
CA LEU A 226 -21.51 40.07 -85.77
C LEU A 226 -22.93 40.29 -86.37
N PRO A 227 -23.10 41.22 -87.35
CA PRO A 227 -24.38 41.87 -87.62
C PRO A 227 -25.18 41.34 -88.84
N PHE A 228 -26.44 41.80 -88.95
CA PHE A 228 -27.35 41.54 -90.08
C PHE A 228 -26.99 42.33 -91.37
N PRO A 229 -27.35 41.81 -92.57
CA PRO A 229 -26.99 42.39 -93.86
C PRO A 229 -28.09 43.25 -94.51
N GLY A 230 -27.68 44.11 -95.47
CA GLY A 230 -28.61 44.75 -96.40
C GLY A 230 -27.93 45.61 -97.46
N LEU A 231 -27.89 45.14 -98.71
CA LEU A 231 -27.75 45.98 -99.91
C LEU A 231 -28.19 45.18 -101.15
N LEU A 232 -29.27 45.58 -101.80
CA LEU A 232 -29.79 44.94 -103.03
C LEU A 232 -30.41 45.99 -103.95
N GLU A 233 -29.53 46.79 -104.53
CA GLU A 233 -29.66 47.77 -105.63
C GLU A 233 -28.19 48.11 -105.96
N VAL A 234 -27.64 48.04 -107.18
CA VAL A 234 -28.17 48.45 -108.48
C VAL A 234 -27.63 47.53 -109.58
N LEU A 235 -28.49 47.10 -110.50
CA LEU A 235 -28.13 46.53 -111.81
C LEU A 235 -28.76 47.39 -112.91
N THR A 236 -27.95 47.87 -113.88
CA THR A 236 -28.29 47.99 -115.33
C THR A 236 -27.18 48.71 -116.08
N GLY A 237 -26.63 48.11 -117.14
CA GLY A 237 -25.62 48.78 -117.99
C GLY A 237 -25.03 47.98 -119.17
N ARG A 238 -25.70 46.92 -119.66
CA ARG A 238 -25.12 46.00 -120.66
C ARG A 238 -25.09 46.53 -122.10
N HIS A 239 -24.19 45.91 -122.87
CA HIS A 239 -24.10 45.87 -124.36
C HIS A 239 -23.19 46.87 -125.09
N VAL A 240 -22.14 47.37 -124.41
CA VAL A 240 -20.83 47.60 -125.05
C VAL A 240 -19.74 46.68 -124.45
N GLU A 241 -19.96 46.19 -123.22
CA GLU A 241 -18.98 45.44 -122.42
C GLU A 241 -18.64 44.05 -122.96
N GLU A 242 -19.50 43.38 -123.72
CA GLU A 242 -19.41 41.91 -123.94
C GLU A 242 -18.12 41.42 -124.63
N ARG A 243 -17.41 42.25 -125.41
CA ARG A 243 -16.09 41.88 -125.96
C ARG A 243 -14.95 42.07 -124.97
N THR A 244 -14.93 43.18 -124.24
CA THR A 244 -13.96 43.40 -123.14
C THR A 244 -14.19 42.42 -121.99
N GLU A 245 -15.44 42.02 -121.77
CA GLU A 245 -15.86 41.03 -120.78
C GLU A 245 -15.32 39.64 -121.13
N ILE A 246 -15.33 39.23 -122.40
CA ILE A 246 -14.74 37.95 -122.83
C ILE A 246 -13.23 37.91 -122.60
N GLU A 247 -12.50 39.02 -122.81
CA GLU A 247 -11.06 39.06 -122.48
C GLU A 247 -10.80 39.17 -120.97
N ARG A 248 -11.63 39.92 -120.22
CA ARG A 248 -11.60 39.95 -118.75
C ARG A 248 -11.82 38.56 -118.17
N LEU A 249 -12.83 37.83 -118.64
CA LEU A 249 -13.17 36.47 -118.22
C LEU A 249 -12.07 35.47 -118.62
N ARG A 250 -11.35 35.66 -119.73
CA ARG A 250 -10.16 34.85 -120.06
C ARG A 250 -8.99 35.13 -119.11
N GLY A 251 -8.74 36.39 -118.77
CA GLY A 251 -7.73 36.77 -117.77
C GLY A 251 -8.09 36.25 -116.37
N GLU A 252 -9.37 36.23 -116.03
CA GLU A 252 -9.87 35.66 -114.77
C GLU A 252 -9.83 34.14 -114.77
N ALA A 253 -10.15 33.47 -115.88
CA ALA A 253 -9.98 32.03 -116.02
C ALA A 253 -8.51 31.61 -115.83
N ALA A 254 -7.56 32.33 -116.43
CA ALA A 254 -6.12 32.07 -116.24
C ALA A 254 -5.66 32.27 -114.78
N ARG A 255 -6.16 33.32 -114.09
CA ARG A 255 -5.92 33.51 -112.65
C ARG A 255 -6.54 32.42 -111.78
N VAL A 256 -7.74 31.95 -112.14
CA VAL A 256 -8.40 30.84 -111.46
C VAL A 256 -7.61 29.55 -111.66
N GLU A 257 -7.07 29.29 -112.85
CA GLU A 257 -6.22 28.13 -113.15
C GLU A 257 -4.87 28.18 -112.38
N GLU A 258 -4.24 29.36 -112.28
CA GLU A 258 -3.05 29.58 -111.44
C GLU A 258 -3.36 29.32 -109.95
N LEU A 259 -4.49 29.83 -109.44
CA LEU A 259 -4.95 29.57 -108.08
C LEU A 259 -5.28 28.09 -107.85
N LEU A 260 -5.84 27.39 -108.84
CA LEU A 260 -6.15 25.95 -108.78
C LEU A 260 -4.88 25.11 -108.67
N ASN A 261 -3.87 25.41 -109.49
CA ASN A 261 -2.56 24.76 -109.43
C ASN A 261 -1.85 25.02 -108.09
N LYS A 262 -1.95 26.25 -107.56
CA LYS A 262 -1.44 26.56 -106.22
C LYS A 262 -2.17 25.77 -105.13
N LEU A 263 -3.50 25.76 -105.15
CA LEU A 263 -4.31 25.01 -104.18
C LEU A 263 -4.04 23.49 -104.24
N GLN A 264 -3.80 22.92 -105.42
CA GLN A 264 -3.41 21.51 -105.56
C GLN A 264 -2.05 21.22 -104.92
N LYS A 265 -1.08 22.13 -105.06
CA LYS A 265 0.23 22.03 -104.39
C LYS A 265 0.07 22.12 -102.87
N ASP A 266 -0.62 23.16 -102.39
CA ASP A 266 -0.90 23.37 -100.96
C ASP A 266 -1.67 22.18 -100.34
N LEU A 267 -2.53 21.50 -101.13
CA LEU A 267 -3.23 20.27 -100.72
C LEU A 267 -2.27 19.09 -100.58
N SER A 268 -1.36 18.86 -101.54
CA SER A 268 -0.38 17.76 -101.48
C SER A 268 0.64 17.92 -100.35
N GLU A 269 1.02 19.16 -100.03
CA GLU A 269 1.87 19.48 -98.88
C GLU A 269 1.14 19.15 -97.57
N ARG A 270 -0.14 19.55 -97.44
CA ARG A 270 -1.00 19.19 -96.29
C ARG A 270 -1.26 17.69 -96.17
N ASP A 271 -1.48 16.96 -97.26
CA ASP A 271 -1.64 15.50 -97.21
C ASP A 271 -0.37 14.81 -96.68
N THR A 272 0.80 15.38 -96.98
CA THR A 272 2.09 14.91 -96.46
C THR A 272 2.23 15.20 -94.97
N GLU A 273 1.88 16.41 -94.50
CA GLU A 273 1.83 16.76 -93.08
C GLU A 273 0.87 15.87 -92.29
N VAL A 274 -0.35 15.65 -92.81
CA VAL A 274 -1.35 14.73 -92.22
C VAL A 274 -0.81 13.30 -92.14
N GLY A 275 -0.05 12.86 -93.16
CA GLY A 275 0.65 11.57 -93.14
C GLY A 275 1.64 11.46 -91.99
N GLN A 276 2.48 12.48 -91.78
CA GLN A 276 3.44 12.53 -90.67
C GLN A 276 2.74 12.55 -89.29
N ILE A 277 1.67 13.34 -89.15
CA ILE A 277 0.88 13.42 -87.92
C ILE A 277 0.27 12.06 -87.56
N ARG A 278 -0.24 11.28 -88.52
CA ARG A 278 -0.75 9.92 -88.26
C ARG A 278 0.32 8.96 -87.73
N VAL A 279 1.56 9.07 -88.20
CA VAL A 279 2.67 8.23 -87.70
C VAL A 279 3.01 8.59 -86.25
N VAL A 280 3.06 9.89 -85.92
CA VAL A 280 3.29 10.35 -84.54
C VAL A 280 2.14 9.95 -83.61
N LEU A 281 0.89 10.09 -84.05
CA LEU A 281 -0.28 9.62 -83.30
C LEU A 281 -0.21 8.12 -83.02
N GLY A 282 0.09 7.29 -84.03
CA GLY A 282 0.24 5.84 -83.83
C GLY A 282 1.34 5.46 -82.84
N SER A 283 2.46 6.20 -82.83
CA SER A 283 3.51 6.02 -81.81
C SER A 283 3.00 6.38 -80.41
N ARG A 284 2.26 7.49 -80.28
CA ARG A 284 1.75 7.95 -78.99
C ARG A 284 0.61 7.10 -78.45
N GLU A 285 -0.22 6.53 -79.33
CA GLU A 285 -1.23 5.51 -78.99
C GLU A 285 -0.58 4.22 -78.47
N ALA A 286 0.56 3.81 -79.03
CA ALA A 286 1.31 2.65 -78.52
C ALA A 286 1.94 2.92 -77.14
N GLU A 287 2.50 4.12 -76.92
CA GLU A 287 3.00 4.55 -75.60
C GLU A 287 1.88 4.62 -74.56
N LEU A 288 0.71 5.14 -74.92
CA LEU A 288 -0.47 5.18 -74.04
C LEU A 288 -0.90 3.78 -73.61
N ARG A 289 -0.99 2.81 -74.55
CA ARG A 289 -1.33 1.41 -74.23
C ARG A 289 -0.30 0.74 -73.32
N GLN A 290 0.98 1.08 -73.45
CA GLN A 290 2.00 0.58 -72.54
C GLN A 290 1.78 1.16 -71.13
N MET A 291 1.56 2.47 -71.00
CA MET A 291 1.28 3.11 -69.72
C MET A 291 -0.01 2.60 -69.07
N GLU A 292 -1.06 2.29 -69.85
CA GLU A 292 -2.29 1.64 -69.36
C GLU A 292 -2.00 0.23 -68.78
N GLY A 293 -1.13 -0.54 -69.43
CA GLY A 293 -0.67 -1.85 -68.93
C GLY A 293 0.17 -1.74 -67.66
N ASP A 294 1.10 -0.78 -67.61
CA ASP A 294 1.96 -0.54 -66.45
C ASP A 294 1.12 -0.03 -65.25
N LEU A 295 0.13 0.85 -65.49
CA LEU A 295 -0.81 1.33 -64.49
C LEU A 295 -1.61 0.16 -63.90
N SER A 296 -2.17 -0.71 -64.75
CA SER A 296 -2.90 -1.89 -64.29
C SER A 296 -2.02 -2.84 -63.47
N SER A 297 -0.73 -2.99 -63.82
CA SER A 297 0.21 -3.75 -62.99
C SER A 297 0.41 -3.11 -61.61
N LEU A 298 0.53 -1.79 -61.53
CA LEU A 298 0.66 -1.04 -60.27
C LEU A 298 -0.61 -1.10 -59.41
N GLU A 299 -1.80 -1.06 -60.02
CA GLU A 299 -3.09 -1.24 -59.33
C GLU A 299 -3.17 -2.62 -58.67
N ASN A 300 -2.78 -3.70 -59.38
CA ASN A 300 -2.71 -5.06 -58.84
C ASN A 300 -1.66 -5.21 -57.72
N GLU A 301 -0.55 -4.46 -57.77
CA GLU A 301 0.44 -4.45 -56.68
C GLU A 301 -0.07 -3.67 -55.46
N LEU A 302 -0.78 -2.56 -55.67
CA LEU A 302 -1.38 -1.75 -54.61
C LEU A 302 -2.43 -2.54 -53.84
N GLU A 303 -3.32 -3.26 -54.54
CA GLU A 303 -4.35 -4.13 -53.94
C GLU A 303 -3.71 -5.19 -53.02
N ARG A 304 -2.64 -5.87 -53.47
CA ARG A 304 -1.89 -6.84 -52.64
C ARG A 304 -1.21 -6.21 -51.43
N VAL A 305 -0.73 -4.96 -51.56
CA VAL A 305 -0.15 -4.21 -50.44
C VAL A 305 -1.23 -3.84 -49.43
N GLN A 306 -2.44 -3.45 -49.88
CA GLN A 306 -3.59 -3.19 -49.03
C GLN A 306 -4.05 -4.45 -48.28
N GLU A 307 -4.25 -5.59 -48.96
CA GLU A 307 -4.54 -6.88 -48.31
C GLU A 307 -3.49 -7.25 -47.23
N THR A 308 -2.20 -7.00 -47.54
CA THR A 308 -1.09 -7.25 -46.61
C THR A 308 -1.10 -6.29 -45.42
N LEU A 309 -1.51 -5.03 -45.63
CA LEU A 309 -1.63 -4.01 -44.59
C LEU A 309 -2.80 -4.35 -43.65
N GLU A 310 -3.99 -4.62 -44.19
CA GLU A 310 -5.18 -5.03 -43.41
C GLU A 310 -4.87 -6.28 -42.55
N SER A 311 -4.20 -7.28 -43.13
CA SER A 311 -3.77 -8.48 -42.41
C SER A 311 -2.78 -8.17 -41.27
N ARG A 312 -1.88 -7.20 -41.47
CA ARG A 312 -0.94 -6.75 -40.42
C ARG A 312 -1.62 -5.91 -39.35
N GLU A 313 -2.59 -5.06 -39.70
CA GLU A 313 -3.37 -4.28 -38.75
C GLU A 313 -4.23 -5.19 -37.87
N ALA A 314 -4.88 -6.21 -38.45
CA ALA A 314 -5.59 -7.24 -37.70
C ALA A 314 -4.67 -8.00 -36.73
N GLN A 315 -3.44 -8.34 -37.16
CA GLN A 315 -2.44 -8.95 -36.27
C GLN A 315 -1.99 -8.00 -35.15
N LEU A 316 -1.74 -6.73 -35.45
CA LEU A 316 -1.35 -5.71 -34.47
C LEU A 316 -2.47 -5.47 -33.44
N LEU A 317 -3.73 -5.44 -33.86
CA LEU A 317 -4.88 -5.34 -32.98
C LEU A 317 -4.98 -6.56 -32.04
N GLY A 318 -4.71 -7.76 -32.57
CA GLY A 318 -4.60 -9.00 -31.79
C GLY A 318 -3.48 -8.97 -30.75
N VAL A 319 -2.28 -8.48 -31.14
CA VAL A 319 -1.13 -8.32 -30.23
C VAL A 319 -1.42 -7.25 -29.17
N SER A 320 -2.01 -6.12 -29.54
CA SER A 320 -2.42 -5.05 -28.63
C SER A 320 -3.42 -5.56 -27.59
N LYS A 321 -4.45 -6.29 -28.01
CA LYS A 321 -5.41 -6.93 -27.09
C LYS A 321 -4.74 -7.94 -26.16
N ALA A 322 -3.82 -8.76 -26.68
CA ALA A 322 -3.06 -9.70 -25.87
C ALA A 322 -2.12 -9.00 -24.87
N PHE A 323 -1.60 -7.82 -25.21
CA PHE A 323 -0.81 -6.98 -24.30
C PHE A 323 -1.69 -6.38 -23.20
N GLN A 324 -2.85 -5.80 -23.55
CA GLN A 324 -3.81 -5.29 -22.56
C GLN A 324 -4.23 -6.39 -21.57
N GLU A 325 -4.57 -7.58 -22.07
CA GLU A 325 -4.87 -8.73 -21.21
C GLU A 325 -3.72 -9.14 -20.28
N LYS A 326 -2.46 -8.86 -20.65
CA LYS A 326 -1.28 -9.12 -19.81
C LYS A 326 -1.04 -7.99 -18.81
N GLU A 327 -1.30 -6.75 -19.19
CA GLU A 327 -1.24 -5.56 -18.33
C GLU A 327 -2.32 -5.59 -17.24
N ASP A 328 -3.54 -6.00 -17.57
CA ASP A 328 -4.63 -6.22 -16.62
C ASP A 328 -4.26 -7.34 -15.61
N LYS A 329 -3.71 -8.45 -16.11
CA LYS A 329 -3.22 -9.58 -15.28
C LYS A 329 -2.04 -9.16 -14.40
N LEU A 330 -1.13 -8.33 -14.90
CA LEU A 330 -0.01 -7.78 -14.14
C LEU A 330 -0.48 -6.81 -13.06
N SER A 331 -1.43 -5.94 -13.37
CA SER A 331 -2.04 -5.00 -12.42
C SER A 331 -2.74 -5.75 -11.29
N HIS A 332 -3.51 -6.79 -11.62
CA HIS A 332 -4.13 -7.66 -10.62
C HIS A 332 -3.10 -8.41 -9.76
N ALA A 333 -2.02 -8.91 -10.36
CA ALA A 333 -0.94 -9.55 -9.62
C ALA A 333 -0.18 -8.57 -8.71
N LEU A 334 0.02 -7.32 -9.14
CA LEU A 334 0.60 -6.25 -8.30
C LEU A 334 -0.32 -5.90 -7.12
N THR A 335 -1.64 -5.86 -7.32
CA THR A 335 -2.61 -5.72 -6.22
C THR A 335 -2.49 -6.87 -5.24
N GLN A 336 -2.51 -8.13 -5.71
CA GLN A 336 -2.34 -9.31 -4.85
C GLN A 336 -1.01 -9.32 -4.08
N ILE A 337 0.08 -8.86 -4.71
CA ILE A 337 1.39 -8.71 -4.03
C ILE A 337 1.34 -7.61 -2.97
N GLY A 338 0.60 -6.52 -3.23
CA GLY A 338 0.34 -5.46 -2.25
C GLY A 338 -0.44 -5.99 -1.04
N ASP A 339 -1.54 -6.71 -1.29
CA ASP A 339 -2.37 -7.33 -0.25
C ASP A 339 -1.55 -8.32 0.59
N LEU A 340 -0.84 -9.25 -0.05
CA LEU A 340 0.10 -10.18 0.61
C LEU A 340 1.21 -9.44 1.38
N GLY A 341 1.66 -8.28 0.90
CA GLY A 341 2.60 -7.42 1.61
C GLY A 341 2.01 -6.85 2.89
N THR A 342 0.74 -6.44 2.88
CA THR A 342 0.04 -5.98 4.09
C THR A 342 -0.26 -7.13 5.06
N GLU A 343 -0.64 -8.32 4.57
CA GLU A 343 -0.81 -9.51 5.40
C GLU A 343 0.51 -9.93 6.04
N LEU A 344 1.62 -9.93 5.28
CA LEU A 344 2.96 -10.25 5.80
C LEU A 344 3.37 -9.29 6.92
N GLU A 345 3.08 -7.98 6.76
CA GLU A 345 3.40 -7.00 7.79
C GLU A 345 2.51 -7.14 9.04
N GLN A 346 1.23 -7.48 8.88
CA GLN A 346 0.37 -7.86 10.01
C GLN A 346 0.90 -9.11 10.73
N VAL A 347 1.31 -10.14 9.98
CA VAL A 347 1.92 -11.37 10.54
C VAL A 347 3.22 -11.05 11.27
N ARG A 348 4.06 -10.15 10.75
CA ARG A 348 5.29 -9.68 11.43
C ARG A 348 4.99 -8.94 12.73
N GLN A 349 3.99 -8.07 12.75
CA GLN A 349 3.59 -7.40 13.99
C GLN A 349 3.04 -8.38 15.03
N VAL A 350 2.23 -9.36 14.60
CA VAL A 350 1.75 -10.45 15.48
C VAL A 350 2.91 -11.33 15.96
N GLN A 351 3.89 -11.64 15.10
CA GLN A 351 5.10 -12.37 15.49
C GLN A 351 5.91 -11.59 16.52
N ALA A 352 6.21 -10.31 16.29
CA ALA A 352 6.95 -9.48 17.24
C ALA A 352 6.21 -9.32 18.59
N GLY A 353 4.88 -9.22 18.56
CA GLY A 353 4.03 -9.27 19.75
C GLY A 353 4.17 -10.60 20.49
N ARG A 354 4.05 -11.73 19.77
CA ARG A 354 4.22 -13.08 20.34
C ARG A 354 5.62 -13.34 20.86
N GLU A 355 6.69 -12.88 20.20
CA GLU A 355 8.07 -13.01 20.67
C GLU A 355 8.28 -12.27 22.00
N LYS A 356 7.68 -11.08 22.13
CA LYS A 356 7.66 -10.35 23.40
C LYS A 356 6.88 -11.10 24.48
N GLU A 357 5.69 -11.63 24.17
CA GLU A 357 4.92 -12.48 25.10
C GLU A 357 5.70 -13.75 25.50
N LEU A 358 6.38 -14.39 24.55
CA LEU A 358 7.21 -15.58 24.79
C LEU A 358 8.38 -15.26 25.71
N LYS A 359 9.01 -14.10 25.53
CA LYS A 359 10.07 -13.61 26.43
C LYS A 359 9.52 -13.34 27.83
N ASP A 360 8.41 -12.61 27.96
CA ASP A 360 7.72 -12.36 29.23
C ASP A 360 7.29 -13.66 29.94
N VAL A 361 6.90 -14.70 29.17
CA VAL A 361 6.54 -16.03 29.69
C VAL A 361 7.79 -16.81 30.10
N ASN A 362 8.88 -16.73 29.33
CA ASN A 362 10.14 -17.39 29.66
C ASN A 362 10.79 -16.79 30.92
N GLU A 363 10.83 -15.46 31.06
CA GLU A 363 11.28 -14.78 32.28
C GLU A 363 10.43 -15.19 33.51
N LYS A 364 9.12 -15.39 33.33
CA LYS A 364 8.24 -15.95 34.38
C LYS A 364 8.46 -17.44 34.64
N LEU A 365 8.85 -18.22 33.63
CA LEU A 365 9.16 -19.63 33.75
C LEU A 365 10.47 -19.82 34.53
N GLU A 366 11.54 -19.12 34.14
CA GLU A 366 12.83 -19.10 34.84
C GLU A 366 12.65 -18.67 36.30
N SER A 367 11.87 -17.62 36.56
CA SER A 367 11.53 -17.20 37.93
C SER A 367 10.82 -18.30 38.73
N ARG A 368 9.92 -19.08 38.08
CA ARG A 368 9.22 -20.21 38.69
C ARG A 368 10.11 -21.44 38.88
N GLU A 369 11.03 -21.73 37.96
CA GLU A 369 12.00 -22.81 38.10
C GLU A 369 12.97 -22.54 39.24
N VAL A 370 13.46 -21.30 39.38
CA VAL A 370 14.26 -20.86 40.54
C VAL A 370 13.47 -21.00 41.85
N GLN A 371 12.17 -20.63 41.86
CA GLN A 371 11.29 -20.86 43.01
C GLN A 371 11.10 -22.35 43.31
N PHE A 372 10.91 -23.19 42.29
CA PHE A 372 10.70 -24.63 42.44
C PHE A 372 11.95 -25.35 42.93
N LEU A 373 13.14 -25.00 42.41
CA LEU A 373 14.43 -25.46 42.94
C LEU A 373 14.63 -25.00 44.38
N GLY A 374 14.27 -23.76 44.71
CA GLY A 374 14.28 -23.24 46.07
C GLY A 374 13.40 -24.04 47.04
N LEU A 375 12.17 -24.37 46.61
CA LEU A 375 11.20 -25.18 47.35
C LEU A 375 11.63 -26.65 47.47
N SER A 376 12.13 -27.25 46.39
CA SER A 376 12.66 -28.62 46.38
C SER A 376 13.84 -28.78 47.33
N LYS A 377 14.77 -27.81 47.32
CA LYS A 377 15.88 -27.77 48.27
C LYS A 377 15.41 -27.57 49.72
N ALA A 378 14.42 -26.70 49.95
CA ALA A 378 13.82 -26.55 51.28
C ALA A 378 13.10 -27.82 51.75
N LEU A 379 12.48 -28.58 50.84
CA LEU A 379 11.89 -29.88 51.13
C LEU A 379 12.97 -30.92 51.49
N GLN A 380 14.08 -30.99 50.76
CA GLN A 380 15.22 -31.84 51.11
C GLN A 380 15.85 -31.45 52.46
N GLU A 381 15.96 -30.15 52.78
CA GLU A 381 16.40 -29.68 54.09
C GLU A 381 15.41 -30.10 55.21
N LYS A 382 14.10 -30.07 54.94
CA LYS A 382 13.06 -30.58 55.87
C LYS A 382 13.15 -32.10 56.04
N GLU A 383 13.33 -32.86 54.97
CA GLU A 383 13.47 -34.32 54.99
C GLU A 383 14.73 -34.74 55.73
N ALA A 384 15.85 -34.03 55.55
CA ALA A 384 17.09 -34.24 56.31
C ALA A 384 16.91 -33.89 57.81
N LYS A 385 16.23 -32.77 58.13
CA LYS A 385 15.89 -32.42 59.53
C LYS A 385 14.94 -33.45 60.15
N LEU A 386 13.99 -33.99 59.39
CA LEU A 386 13.09 -35.05 59.84
C LEU A 386 13.83 -36.37 60.05
N SER A 387 14.76 -36.73 59.15
CA SER A 387 15.63 -37.89 59.31
C SER A 387 16.49 -37.78 60.58
N ASN A 388 17.12 -36.63 60.81
CA ASN A 388 17.91 -36.37 62.01
C ASN A 388 17.05 -36.35 63.29
N ALA A 389 15.80 -35.89 63.21
CA ALA A 389 14.85 -35.99 64.33
C ALA A 389 14.44 -37.45 64.59
N LEU A 390 14.26 -38.25 63.55
CA LEU A 390 13.98 -39.69 63.67
C LEU A 390 15.18 -40.47 64.22
N THR A 391 16.42 -40.15 63.84
CA THR A 391 17.61 -40.74 64.47
C THR A 391 17.72 -40.33 65.93
N HIS A 392 17.50 -39.06 66.27
CA HIS A 392 17.54 -38.60 67.66
C HIS A 392 16.42 -39.21 68.53
N ILE A 393 15.21 -39.43 67.98
CA ILE A 393 14.16 -40.21 68.63
C ILE A 393 14.58 -41.69 68.79
N GLY A 394 15.31 -42.23 67.82
CA GLY A 394 15.95 -43.55 67.92
C GLY A 394 16.97 -43.61 69.06
N ASP A 395 17.87 -42.63 69.15
CA ASP A 395 18.89 -42.50 70.19
C ASP A 395 18.25 -42.38 71.57
N LEU A 396 17.27 -41.48 71.74
CA LEU A 396 16.45 -41.36 72.95
C LEU A 396 15.72 -42.68 73.28
N GLY A 397 15.30 -43.45 72.27
CA GLY A 397 14.77 -44.80 72.44
C GLY A 397 15.80 -45.82 72.91
N THR A 398 17.08 -45.67 72.55
CA THR A 398 18.18 -46.48 73.09
C THR A 398 18.56 -46.06 74.50
N GLU A 399 18.60 -44.76 74.80
CA GLU A 399 18.79 -44.24 76.17
C GLU A 399 17.65 -44.69 77.09
N LEU A 400 16.39 -44.63 76.63
CA LEU A 400 15.25 -45.13 77.39
C LEU A 400 15.37 -46.63 77.66
N LYS A 401 15.85 -47.43 76.70
CA LYS A 401 16.16 -48.86 76.91
C LYS A 401 17.29 -49.07 77.92
N GLN A 402 18.34 -48.25 77.89
CA GLN A 402 19.43 -48.31 78.86
C GLN A 402 18.97 -47.92 80.26
N VAL A 403 18.15 -46.86 80.40
CA VAL A 403 17.52 -46.47 81.66
C VAL A 403 16.56 -47.55 82.15
N GLN A 404 15.81 -48.20 81.26
CA GLN A 404 14.93 -49.31 81.61
C GLN A 404 15.73 -50.55 82.05
N GLN A 405 16.86 -50.85 81.41
CA GLN A 405 17.79 -51.90 81.85
C GLN A 405 18.46 -51.57 83.19
N ALA A 406 18.83 -50.30 83.42
CA ALA A 406 19.35 -49.85 84.70
C ALA A 406 18.27 -49.92 85.80
N LEU A 407 17.00 -49.67 85.47
CA LEU A 407 15.87 -49.85 86.39
C LEU A 407 15.56 -51.32 86.66
N THR A 408 15.65 -52.23 85.67
CA THR A 408 15.51 -53.67 85.94
C THR A 408 16.65 -54.17 86.80
N HIS A 409 17.90 -53.80 86.49
CA HIS A 409 19.06 -54.21 87.29
C HIS A 409 19.02 -53.65 88.72
N ARG A 410 18.55 -52.42 88.89
CA ARG A 410 18.32 -51.82 90.21
C ARG A 410 17.09 -52.38 90.92
N GLY A 411 16.18 -53.01 90.19
CA GLY A 411 15.11 -53.87 90.69
C GLY A 411 15.64 -55.23 91.16
N GLU A 412 16.55 -55.84 90.41
CA GLU A 412 17.29 -57.06 90.83
C GLU A 412 18.13 -56.79 92.09
N ASP A 413 18.80 -55.63 92.19
CA ASP A 413 19.47 -55.17 93.42
C ASP A 413 18.47 -54.97 94.58
N LEU A 414 17.27 -54.45 94.29
CA LEU A 414 16.22 -54.30 95.29
C LEU A 414 15.71 -55.66 95.77
N GLU A 415 15.57 -56.63 94.87
CA GLU A 415 15.17 -58.01 95.18
C GLU A 415 16.27 -58.76 95.93
N GLN A 416 17.54 -58.58 95.55
CA GLN A 416 18.70 -59.10 96.29
C GLN A 416 18.82 -58.47 97.68
N THR A 417 18.59 -57.17 97.83
CA THR A 417 18.59 -56.52 99.15
C THR A 417 17.37 -56.91 99.98
N GLN A 418 16.20 -57.13 99.37
CA GLN A 418 15.02 -57.68 100.04
C GLN A 418 15.23 -59.15 100.45
N GLN A 419 15.92 -59.95 99.63
CA GLN A 419 16.30 -61.32 99.96
C GLN A 419 17.38 -61.35 101.06
N ALA A 420 18.34 -60.44 101.04
CA ALA A 420 19.32 -60.25 102.12
C ALA A 420 18.65 -59.75 103.41
N LEU A 421 17.60 -58.92 103.32
CA LEU A 421 16.79 -58.51 104.46
C LEU A 421 15.96 -59.69 105.00
N THR A 422 15.40 -60.52 104.12
CA THR A 422 14.64 -61.73 104.47
C THR A 422 15.55 -62.78 105.12
N ASN A 423 16.79 -62.93 104.64
CA ASN A 423 17.82 -63.75 105.27
C ASN A 423 18.21 -63.16 106.63
N ARG A 424 18.42 -61.84 106.76
CA ARG A 424 18.66 -61.18 108.06
C ARG A 424 17.47 -61.28 109.03
N VAL A 425 16.24 -61.40 108.54
CA VAL A 425 15.06 -61.69 109.38
C VAL A 425 15.08 -63.15 109.86
N LYS A 426 15.47 -64.11 109.00
CA LYS A 426 15.71 -65.51 109.40
C LYS A 426 16.89 -65.64 110.38
N ASP A 427 17.95 -64.87 110.19
CA ASP A 427 19.10 -64.81 111.10
C ASP A 427 18.70 -64.15 112.43
N LEU A 428 17.84 -63.12 112.42
CA LEU A 428 17.28 -62.54 113.66
C LEU A 428 16.35 -63.53 114.37
N GLN A 429 15.59 -64.35 113.64
CA GLN A 429 14.77 -65.42 114.23
C GLN A 429 15.63 -66.55 114.80
N SER A 430 16.74 -66.93 114.16
CA SER A 430 17.69 -67.92 114.70
C SER A 430 18.46 -67.38 115.92
N VAL A 431 18.85 -66.11 115.89
CA VAL A 431 19.45 -65.38 117.02
C VAL A 431 18.46 -65.23 118.19
N GLN A 432 17.16 -65.01 117.92
CA GLN A 432 16.11 -64.98 118.95
C GLN A 432 15.95 -66.34 119.66
N SER A 433 16.04 -67.46 118.91
CA SER A 433 16.04 -68.81 119.52
C SER A 433 17.35 -69.18 120.21
N THR A 434 18.46 -68.47 119.97
CA THR A 434 19.78 -68.80 120.55
C THR A 434 20.14 -67.90 121.74
N LEU A 435 19.67 -66.65 121.78
CA LEU A 435 19.83 -65.76 122.94
C LEU A 435 19.04 -66.22 124.16
N GLY A 436 17.86 -66.83 123.96
CA GLY A 436 17.04 -67.36 125.07
C GLY A 436 17.66 -68.54 125.84
N VAL A 437 18.71 -69.17 125.32
CA VAL A 437 19.36 -70.33 125.96
C VAL A 437 20.71 -69.97 126.58
N ARG A 438 21.26 -68.77 126.31
CA ARG A 438 22.49 -68.30 126.97
C ARG A 438 22.51 -66.81 127.31
N GLU A 439 21.37 -66.29 127.76
CA GLU A 439 21.27 -65.24 128.80
C GLU A 439 21.81 -65.71 130.19
N VAL A 440 22.68 -66.72 130.18
CA VAL A 440 23.55 -67.14 131.28
C VAL A 440 25.04 -67.11 130.86
N GLU A 441 25.40 -67.08 129.56
CA GLU A 441 26.81 -67.24 129.14
C GLU A 441 27.16 -66.77 127.69
N LEU A 442 28.18 -65.89 127.60
CA LEU A 442 29.23 -65.83 126.54
C LEU A 442 29.09 -64.87 125.32
N ASN A 443 29.33 -63.58 125.59
CA ASN A 443 30.34 -62.70 124.93
C ASN A 443 30.27 -62.31 123.41
N GLN A 444 30.24 -60.96 123.23
CA GLN A 444 31.03 -60.12 122.28
C GLN A 444 30.50 -59.64 120.88
N ILE A 445 30.44 -58.29 120.73
CA ILE A 445 30.97 -57.44 119.62
C ILE A 445 30.18 -57.40 118.27
N ARG A 446 29.62 -56.29 117.69
CA ARG A 446 30.05 -54.90 117.28
C ARG A 446 30.40 -54.79 115.74
N ASN A 447 30.10 -53.75 114.93
CA ASN A 447 29.13 -52.60 114.86
C ASN A 447 29.39 -51.75 113.55
N LYS A 448 28.41 -50.95 113.02
CA LYS A 448 28.49 -49.86 111.97
C LYS A 448 28.54 -50.27 110.46
N GLY A 449 28.19 -49.48 109.42
CA GLY A 449 27.45 -48.17 109.27
C GLY A 449 27.73 -47.38 107.94
N LYS A 450 26.89 -46.37 107.57
CA LYS A 450 27.13 -45.16 106.67
C LYS A 450 27.19 -45.31 105.10
N SER A 451 27.05 -44.26 104.23
CA SER A 451 26.23 -42.99 104.17
C SER A 451 26.58 -42.04 102.96
N ILE A 452 25.60 -41.24 102.43
CA ILE A 452 25.67 -39.77 102.06
C ILE A 452 26.66 -39.27 100.92
N SER A 453 26.46 -38.19 100.12
CA SER A 453 25.36 -37.20 99.86
C SER A 453 25.59 -36.20 98.67
N TRP A 454 24.54 -35.83 97.89
CA TRP A 454 24.18 -34.46 97.40
C TRP A 454 25.22 -33.63 96.56
N GLU A 455 25.07 -32.36 96.10
CA GLU A 455 24.10 -31.26 96.36
C GLU A 455 24.02 -30.22 95.19
N LEU A 456 22.81 -29.67 94.99
CA LEU A 456 22.34 -28.34 94.48
C LEU A 456 23.35 -27.33 93.83
N ASP A 457 22.96 -26.53 92.84
CA ASP A 457 22.02 -25.42 93.09
C ASP A 457 21.17 -24.88 91.91
N LEU A 458 19.97 -24.50 92.34
CA LEU A 458 18.80 -23.89 91.74
C LEU A 458 18.99 -22.61 90.89
N PHE A 459 17.99 -22.41 90.01
CA PHE A 459 17.36 -21.12 89.65
C PHE A 459 18.25 -19.93 89.23
N ARG A 460 18.25 -19.63 87.92
CA ARG A 460 17.94 -18.26 87.42
C ARG A 460 17.59 -18.19 85.93
N HIS A 461 16.31 -17.89 85.70
CA HIS A 461 15.80 -17.03 84.61
C HIS A 461 16.05 -17.48 83.15
N ARG A 462 15.04 -17.94 82.40
CA ARG A 462 13.95 -17.07 81.86
C ARG A 462 14.39 -15.62 81.58
N LYS A 463 15.28 -15.37 80.59
CA LYS A 463 15.54 -13.98 80.16
C LYS A 463 15.91 -13.69 78.69
N ILE A 464 15.82 -14.63 77.73
CA ILE A 464 16.13 -14.31 76.31
C ILE A 464 14.89 -14.21 75.39
N THR A 465 13.68 -14.45 75.90
CA THR A 465 12.40 -14.23 75.16
C THR A 465 12.01 -12.75 74.97
N ARG A 466 12.81 -11.77 75.42
CA ARG A 466 12.42 -10.33 75.45
C ARG A 466 13.51 -9.30 75.13
N TRP A 467 14.79 -9.66 75.04
CA TRP A 467 15.86 -8.65 74.94
C TRP A 467 16.13 -8.18 73.51
N VAL A 468 16.16 -9.09 72.53
CA VAL A 468 16.73 -8.82 71.20
C VAL A 468 15.87 -7.87 70.34
N ASN A 469 14.55 -7.78 70.59
CA ASN A 469 13.69 -6.81 69.90
C ASN A 469 13.66 -5.39 70.53
N ARG A 470 14.33 -5.14 71.67
CA ARG A 470 14.15 -3.85 72.40
C ARG A 470 15.42 -3.03 72.68
N PHE A 471 16.63 -3.60 72.57
CA PHE A 471 17.89 -2.84 72.79
C PHE A 471 18.74 -2.61 71.53
N PHE A 472 18.77 -3.53 70.56
CA PHE A 472 19.80 -3.53 69.51
C PHE A 472 19.55 -2.63 68.28
N ASN A 473 18.42 -1.92 68.19
CA ASN A 473 18.00 -1.31 66.93
C ASN A 473 18.52 0.13 66.67
N LYS A 474 19.38 0.71 67.55
CA LYS A 474 19.90 2.09 67.38
C LYS A 474 21.36 2.35 67.80
N SER A 475 21.97 1.52 68.65
CA SER A 475 23.42 1.58 68.94
C SER A 475 24.25 1.08 67.75
N ASP A 476 25.52 1.48 67.70
CA ASP A 476 26.52 0.95 66.76
C ASP A 476 27.42 -0.02 67.53
N LEU A 477 27.32 -1.32 67.21
CA LEU A 477 27.91 -2.39 68.02
C LEU A 477 29.37 -2.68 67.66
N ARG A 478 29.99 -1.87 66.79
CA ARG A 478 31.32 -2.14 66.22
C ARG A 478 32.46 -2.26 67.22
N ASN A 479 32.27 -1.75 68.45
CA ASN A 479 33.26 -1.80 69.53
C ASN A 479 32.90 -2.84 70.61
N ASP A 480 31.71 -3.44 70.54
CA ASP A 480 31.18 -4.36 71.54
C ASP A 480 31.28 -5.84 71.11
N ILE A 481 31.79 -6.10 69.90
CA ILE A 481 31.98 -7.44 69.35
C ILE A 481 33.13 -8.15 70.06
N SER A 482 32.95 -9.43 70.40
CA SER A 482 34.02 -10.28 70.95
C SER A 482 35.25 -10.31 70.02
N PRO A 483 36.49 -10.28 70.55
CA PRO A 483 37.72 -10.41 69.75
C PRO A 483 37.76 -11.64 68.83
N ALA A 484 37.00 -12.70 69.13
CA ALA A 484 36.87 -13.88 68.27
C ALA A 484 36.36 -13.55 66.85
N PHE A 485 35.54 -12.49 66.70
CA PHE A 485 34.98 -12.08 65.41
C PHE A 485 35.78 -10.97 64.71
N GLN A 486 36.98 -10.64 65.19
CA GLN A 486 37.79 -9.51 64.70
C GLN A 486 38.11 -9.64 63.20
N GLN A 487 38.34 -10.86 62.69
CA GLN A 487 38.57 -11.10 61.25
C GLN A 487 37.43 -10.56 60.37
N LEU A 488 36.16 -10.76 60.75
CA LEU A 488 34.99 -10.32 59.98
C LEU A 488 34.92 -8.79 59.91
N LYS A 489 35.37 -8.13 60.99
CA LYS A 489 35.44 -6.67 61.06
C LYS A 489 36.52 -6.12 60.14
N ASP A 490 37.70 -6.75 60.14
CA ASP A 490 38.84 -6.31 59.32
C ASP A 490 38.57 -6.56 57.83
N ASP A 491 38.09 -7.75 57.47
CA ASP A 491 37.69 -8.10 56.10
C ASP A 491 36.57 -7.17 55.56
N SER A 492 35.62 -6.76 56.41
CA SER A 492 34.60 -5.76 56.05
C SER A 492 35.19 -4.41 55.62
N PHE A 493 36.35 -4.00 56.17
CA PHE A 493 37.04 -2.76 55.78
C PHE A 493 37.99 -2.95 54.59
N ILE A 494 38.55 -4.15 54.39
CA ILE A 494 39.49 -4.46 53.31
C ILE A 494 38.75 -4.65 51.97
N PHE A 495 37.65 -5.42 52.00
CA PHE A 495 36.89 -5.83 50.80
C PHE A 495 35.57 -5.05 50.61
N GLY A 496 35.21 -4.15 51.52
CA GLY A 496 34.09 -3.22 51.35
C GLY A 496 34.54 -1.80 50.98
N GLU A 497 33.75 -1.08 50.15
CA GLU A 497 33.96 0.37 50.02
C GLU A 497 33.68 1.09 51.35
N ASN A 498 34.36 2.23 51.55
CA ASN A 498 34.36 3.09 52.73
C ASN A 498 33.09 3.05 53.62
N LEU A 499 33.21 2.36 54.77
CA LEU A 499 32.16 2.20 55.77
C LEU A 499 31.93 3.43 56.67
N ASN A 500 32.48 4.61 56.33
CA ASN A 500 32.19 5.84 57.07
C ASN A 500 30.69 6.18 57.05
N LYS A 501 30.15 6.47 58.25
CA LYS A 501 28.73 6.70 58.55
C LYS A 501 27.83 5.44 58.50
N PHE A 502 28.38 4.24 58.28
CA PHE A 502 27.68 2.98 58.58
C PHE A 502 27.84 2.61 60.06
N ARG A 503 26.86 1.89 60.62
CA ARG A 503 26.82 1.36 61.99
C ARG A 503 26.59 -0.14 61.97
N LEU A 504 27.23 -0.91 62.84
CA LEU A 504 27.00 -2.35 62.92
C LEU A 504 25.77 -2.64 63.77
N GLN A 505 24.79 -3.35 63.20
CA GLN A 505 23.51 -3.66 63.85
C GLN A 505 23.00 -5.04 63.43
N PRO A 506 22.12 -5.69 64.22
CA PRO A 506 21.45 -6.91 63.78
C PRO A 506 20.55 -6.67 62.56
N SER A 507 20.51 -7.66 61.69
CA SER A 507 19.63 -7.70 60.53
C SER A 507 18.15 -7.69 60.93
N VAL A 508 17.26 -7.55 59.94
CA VAL A 508 15.88 -7.99 60.14
C VAL A 508 15.87 -9.49 60.52
N ASN A 509 14.85 -9.95 61.26
CA ASN A 509 14.72 -11.38 61.56
C ASN A 509 14.59 -12.13 60.23
N LEU A 510 15.54 -13.02 59.97
CA LEU A 510 15.69 -13.77 58.72
C LEU A 510 14.57 -14.79 58.51
N GLN A 511 13.77 -15.10 59.52
CA GLN A 511 12.51 -15.84 59.34
C GLN A 511 11.42 -15.04 58.61
N ARG A 512 11.53 -13.70 58.59
CA ARG A 512 10.48 -12.79 58.09
C ARG A 512 10.80 -12.21 56.72
N VAL A 513 11.97 -12.54 56.16
CA VAL A 513 12.39 -12.17 54.81
C VAL A 513 13.00 -13.40 54.14
N PRO A 514 12.86 -13.61 52.81
CA PRO A 514 13.45 -14.77 52.15
C PRO A 514 14.97 -14.84 52.32
N PHE A 515 15.62 -13.67 52.35
CA PHE A 515 17.02 -13.45 52.66
C PHE A 515 17.26 -11.95 52.93
N VAL A 516 18.41 -11.63 53.51
CA VAL A 516 19.05 -10.31 53.37
C VAL A 516 20.13 -10.38 52.29
N TYR A 517 20.30 -9.30 51.54
CA TYR A 517 21.12 -9.24 50.33
C TYR A 517 22.15 -8.13 50.46
N TYR A 518 23.42 -8.44 50.20
CA TYR A 518 24.53 -7.50 50.31
C TYR A 518 25.40 -7.52 49.06
N PRO A 519 25.79 -6.38 48.48
CA PRO A 519 26.84 -6.35 47.47
C PRO A 519 28.19 -6.74 48.07
N LEU A 520 28.91 -7.60 47.35
CA LEU A 520 30.29 -7.97 47.61
C LEU A 520 31.17 -7.52 46.44
N GLU A 521 32.20 -6.74 46.75
CA GLU A 521 33.22 -6.33 45.79
C GLU A 521 34.54 -6.97 46.18
N LEU A 522 34.60 -8.29 45.98
CA LEU A 522 35.78 -9.08 46.25
C LEU A 522 36.89 -8.59 45.30
N LYS A 523 38.06 -8.29 45.86
CA LYS A 523 39.23 -7.82 45.08
C LYS A 523 40.28 -8.93 44.91
N ARG A 524 39.84 -10.19 45.06
CA ARG A 524 40.69 -11.38 45.04
C ARG A 524 39.90 -12.55 44.44
N ALA A 525 40.54 -13.29 43.54
CA ALA A 525 40.03 -14.52 42.95
C ALA A 525 39.97 -15.66 43.99
N ASN A 526 39.25 -16.74 43.65
CA ASN A 526 39.27 -18.02 44.36
C ASN A 526 38.69 -17.91 45.79
N LEU A 527 37.59 -17.18 45.98
CA LEU A 527 36.88 -17.19 47.26
C LEU A 527 36.41 -18.61 47.56
N GLN A 528 36.82 -19.15 48.71
CA GLN A 528 36.61 -20.53 49.15
C GLN A 528 35.78 -20.61 50.45
N GLY A 529 35.43 -19.49 51.06
CA GLY A 529 34.54 -19.51 52.21
C GLY A 529 34.22 -18.12 52.74
N ILE A 530 33.21 -18.05 53.59
CA ILE A 530 32.80 -16.84 54.30
C ILE A 530 32.65 -17.10 55.78
N LEU A 531 33.00 -16.11 56.60
CA LEU A 531 32.73 -16.14 58.03
C LEU A 531 31.56 -15.20 58.36
N LEU A 532 30.59 -15.65 59.15
CA LEU A 532 29.50 -14.81 59.68
C LEU A 532 29.37 -14.86 61.20
N ALA A 533 28.70 -13.84 61.72
CA ALA A 533 28.30 -13.69 63.12
C ALA A 533 26.76 -13.79 63.27
N PRO A 534 26.20 -15.01 63.41
CA PRO A 534 24.79 -15.23 63.78
C PRO A 534 24.41 -14.65 65.15
N ILE A 535 23.12 -14.37 65.32
CA ILE A 535 22.48 -13.94 66.56
C ILE A 535 21.18 -14.72 66.71
N MET A 536 21.03 -15.45 67.83
CA MET A 536 19.91 -16.37 68.05
C MET A 536 19.22 -16.05 69.38
N ASP A 537 17.91 -15.80 69.36
CA ASP A 537 17.19 -15.26 70.53
C ASP A 537 16.92 -16.31 71.62
N LEU A 538 16.97 -17.59 71.27
CA LEU A 538 16.67 -18.74 72.14
C LEU A 538 17.43 -19.96 71.59
N LEU A 539 17.73 -20.93 72.46
CA LEU A 539 18.35 -22.21 72.09
C LEU A 539 17.33 -23.08 71.34
N SER A 540 17.13 -22.79 70.04
CA SER A 540 16.57 -23.76 69.10
C SER A 540 17.69 -24.65 68.59
N MET A 541 17.38 -25.94 68.48
CA MET A 541 18.24 -26.92 67.83
C MET A 541 17.83 -27.14 66.35
N ASN A 542 16.84 -26.38 65.86
CA ASN A 542 16.20 -26.58 64.57
C ASN A 542 16.46 -25.40 63.62
N GLY A 543 16.99 -25.72 62.44
CA GLY A 543 17.17 -24.79 61.33
C GLY A 543 18.60 -24.78 60.79
N VAL A 544 18.81 -24.00 59.73
CA VAL A 544 20.14 -23.70 59.17
C VAL A 544 20.25 -22.18 58.98
N LEU A 545 21.44 -21.63 59.23
CA LEU A 545 21.86 -20.37 58.62
C LEU A 545 22.54 -20.71 57.30
N GLY A 546 22.24 -19.97 56.24
CA GLY A 546 22.77 -20.16 54.90
C GLY A 546 23.40 -18.90 54.35
N VAL A 547 24.48 -19.08 53.59
CA VAL A 547 25.08 -18.05 52.73
C VAL A 547 25.07 -18.50 51.28
N GLU A 548 24.85 -17.57 50.37
CA GLU A 548 25.06 -17.76 48.94
C GLU A 548 25.83 -16.58 48.37
N ILE A 549 26.84 -16.86 47.54
CA ILE A 549 27.51 -15.88 46.70
C ILE A 549 26.91 -15.94 45.32
N VAL A 550 26.37 -14.81 44.90
CA VAL A 550 25.64 -14.62 43.65
C VAL A 550 26.52 -13.78 42.71
N SER A 551 26.65 -14.19 41.46
CA SER A 551 27.43 -13.51 40.43
C SER A 551 26.79 -12.20 39.94
N PRO A 552 27.53 -11.37 39.18
CA PRO A 552 26.98 -10.32 38.32
C PRO A 552 25.74 -10.70 37.48
N THR A 553 25.54 -11.99 37.19
CA THR A 553 24.44 -12.55 36.38
C THR A 553 23.29 -13.12 37.24
N ASP A 554 23.17 -12.70 38.50
CA ASP A 554 22.21 -13.17 39.52
C ASP A 554 22.23 -14.71 39.76
N SER A 555 23.34 -15.35 39.42
CA SER A 555 23.53 -16.81 39.48
C SER A 555 24.29 -17.18 40.75
N ILE A 556 23.82 -18.14 41.55
CA ILE A 556 24.55 -18.60 42.74
C ILE A 556 25.83 -19.33 42.28
N VAL A 557 26.99 -18.71 42.49
CA VAL A 557 28.32 -19.28 42.17
C VAL A 557 28.93 -20.06 43.34
N ALA A 558 28.52 -19.77 44.58
CA ALA A 558 28.79 -20.63 45.71
C ALA A 558 27.70 -20.52 46.76
N GLN A 559 27.61 -21.55 47.61
CA GLN A 559 26.69 -21.56 48.74
C GLN A 559 27.23 -22.48 49.82
N ALA A 560 26.97 -22.14 51.08
CA ALA A 560 27.31 -22.95 52.24
C ALA A 560 26.28 -22.73 53.35
N PHE A 561 26.12 -23.74 54.20
CA PHE A 561 25.07 -23.79 55.22
C PHE A 561 25.66 -24.36 56.50
N VAL A 562 25.34 -23.75 57.64
CA VAL A 562 25.67 -24.31 58.95
C VAL A 562 24.38 -24.50 59.74
N PRO A 563 24.13 -25.71 60.27
CA PRO A 563 23.01 -25.98 61.18
C PRO A 563 23.03 -25.06 62.38
N ILE A 564 21.86 -24.55 62.75
CA ILE A 564 21.66 -23.64 63.89
C ILE A 564 22.07 -24.31 65.22
N SER A 565 21.95 -25.63 65.33
CA SER A 565 22.45 -26.44 66.45
C SER A 565 23.97 -26.62 66.48
N GLN A 566 24.68 -26.33 65.39
CA GLN A 566 26.15 -26.39 65.27
C GLN A 566 26.78 -25.00 65.30
N ILE A 567 25.97 -23.95 65.37
CA ILE A 567 26.43 -22.57 65.52
C ILE A 567 26.71 -22.32 67.00
N ASP A 568 28.00 -22.27 67.32
CA ASP A 568 28.51 -21.72 68.57
C ASP A 568 28.40 -20.18 68.52
N ASP A 569 27.78 -19.57 69.52
CA ASP A 569 27.61 -18.11 69.59
C ASP A 569 28.84 -17.37 70.12
N SER A 570 29.87 -18.11 70.57
CA SER A 570 31.13 -17.56 71.07
C SER A 570 32.15 -17.20 69.99
N GLY A 571 31.97 -17.68 68.74
CA GLY A 571 32.93 -17.49 67.65
C GLY A 571 32.31 -17.41 66.23
N PRO A 572 33.09 -16.97 65.23
CA PRO A 572 32.61 -16.82 63.86
C PRO A 572 32.31 -18.17 63.23
N THR A 573 31.11 -18.28 62.65
CA THR A 573 30.67 -19.46 61.92
C THR A 573 31.29 -19.46 60.52
N SER A 574 32.02 -20.52 60.16
CA SER A 574 32.60 -20.68 58.82
C SER A 574 31.63 -21.33 57.84
N PHE A 575 31.64 -20.81 56.63
CA PHE A 575 30.82 -21.21 55.50
C PHE A 575 31.72 -21.48 54.31
N ASP A 576 32.43 -22.60 54.35
CA ASP A 576 33.39 -23.02 53.34
C ASP A 576 32.70 -23.67 52.12
N PHE A 577 33.20 -23.39 50.94
CA PHE A 577 32.70 -23.83 49.64
C PHE A 577 33.84 -23.99 48.63
N SER A 578 33.59 -24.65 47.49
CA SER A 578 34.59 -24.77 46.43
C SER A 578 35.05 -23.39 45.94
N ALA A 579 36.37 -23.23 45.75
CA ALA A 579 36.96 -21.95 45.40
C ALA A 579 36.38 -21.39 44.08
N ILE A 580 35.78 -20.20 44.13
CA ILE A 580 35.13 -19.58 42.98
C ILE A 580 36.20 -18.85 42.14
N PRO A 581 36.53 -19.32 40.92
CA PRO A 581 37.52 -18.65 40.11
C PRO A 581 37.06 -17.24 39.69
N ASN A 582 38.02 -16.32 39.59
CA ASN A 582 37.82 -14.94 39.11
C ASN A 582 36.85 -14.07 39.94
N THR A 583 36.70 -14.32 41.25
CA THR A 583 35.88 -13.46 42.13
C THR A 583 36.38 -12.01 42.28
N ASP A 584 37.61 -11.72 41.90
CA ASP A 584 38.14 -10.35 41.74
C ASP A 584 37.49 -9.57 40.57
N GLN A 585 36.83 -10.28 39.64
CA GLN A 585 36.31 -9.72 38.40
C GLN A 585 34.79 -9.65 38.41
N GLY A 586 34.26 -8.64 39.08
CA GLY A 586 32.84 -8.29 39.09
C GLY A 586 32.30 -8.03 40.48
N ARG A 587 31.09 -7.44 40.54
CA ARG A 587 30.35 -7.30 41.79
C ARG A 587 29.49 -8.54 42.00
N PHE A 588 29.82 -9.30 43.04
CA PHE A 588 29.03 -10.41 43.53
C PHE A 588 28.03 -9.91 44.58
N TRP A 589 27.16 -10.78 45.09
CA TRP A 589 26.30 -10.48 46.22
C TRP A 589 26.21 -11.65 47.20
N LEU A 590 26.27 -11.34 48.48
CA LEU A 590 26.02 -12.29 49.56
C LEU A 590 24.52 -12.26 49.91
N ARG A 591 23.83 -13.39 49.71
CA ARG A 591 22.56 -13.67 50.38
C ARG A 591 22.83 -14.34 51.72
N VAL A 592 22.13 -13.91 52.75
CA VAL A 592 22.09 -14.60 54.04
C VAL A 592 20.63 -14.87 54.42
N PHE A 593 20.31 -16.10 54.78
CA PHE A 593 18.95 -16.49 55.18
C PHE A 593 18.95 -17.61 56.20
N VAL A 594 17.81 -17.79 56.87
CA VAL A 594 17.55 -19.00 57.64
C VAL A 594 16.40 -19.79 57.06
N ARG A 595 16.50 -21.11 57.20
CA ARG A 595 15.43 -22.05 56.83
C ARG A 595 15.08 -22.94 58.01
N ASP A 596 13.78 -23.03 58.25
CA ASP A 596 13.16 -23.92 59.25
C ASP A 596 13.62 -23.71 60.68
N THR A 597 13.96 -22.47 61.03
CA THR A 597 14.08 -22.06 62.42
C THR A 597 12.70 -21.78 63.00
N ASP A 598 12.46 -22.24 64.23
CA ASP A 598 11.30 -21.84 65.05
C ASP A 598 11.62 -20.60 65.92
N THR A 599 12.90 -20.32 66.17
CA THR A 599 13.36 -19.11 66.88
C THR A 599 13.89 -18.02 65.95
N PRO A 600 13.67 -16.72 66.27
CA PRO A 600 14.25 -15.61 65.52
C PRO A 600 15.76 -15.71 65.39
N VAL A 601 16.25 -15.56 64.15
CA VAL A 601 17.68 -15.48 63.84
C VAL A 601 17.95 -14.20 63.06
N ARG A 602 19.05 -13.54 63.40
CA ARG A 602 19.59 -12.38 62.71
C ARG A 602 21.08 -12.62 62.45
N VAL A 603 21.67 -11.84 61.56
CA VAL A 603 23.13 -11.70 61.45
C VAL A 603 23.50 -10.24 61.66
N PHE A 604 24.73 -9.94 62.02
CA PHE A 604 25.18 -8.55 62.01
C PHE A 604 25.32 -8.01 60.58
N GLU A 605 24.93 -6.75 60.38
CA GLU A 605 25.06 -6.02 59.11
C GLU A 605 25.43 -4.56 59.34
N TRP A 606 26.19 -3.98 58.41
CA TRP A 606 26.49 -2.55 58.41
C TRP A 606 25.32 -1.78 57.80
N ARG A 607 24.68 -0.92 58.59
CA ARG A 607 23.56 -0.07 58.16
C ARG A 607 23.94 1.40 58.09
N LYS A 608 23.54 2.07 57.00
CA LYS A 608 23.60 3.53 56.87
C LYS A 608 22.22 4.07 56.54
N TYR A 609 21.67 4.81 57.50
CA TYR A 609 20.37 5.45 57.39
C TYR A 609 20.47 6.74 56.56
N PRO A 610 19.45 7.07 55.74
CA PRO A 610 19.41 8.31 54.99
C PRO A 610 19.34 9.53 55.93
N VAL A 611 20.11 10.57 55.63
CA VAL A 611 20.11 11.80 56.42
C VAL A 611 18.86 12.61 56.06
N PHE A 612 18.12 13.09 57.07
CA PHE A 612 16.81 13.77 56.92
C PHE A 612 15.71 12.96 56.18
N GLY A 613 15.82 11.63 56.11
CA GLY A 613 14.73 10.75 55.68
C GLY A 613 14.50 10.64 54.16
N LEU A 614 15.29 11.34 53.34
CA LEU A 614 15.27 11.21 51.87
C LEU A 614 16.30 10.17 51.42
N GLY A 615 15.83 8.97 51.08
CA GLY A 615 16.64 7.87 50.55
C GLY A 615 16.21 6.50 51.07
N ARG A 616 16.77 5.42 50.49
CA ARG A 616 16.57 4.05 51.00
C ARG A 616 17.69 3.68 51.98
N LEU A 617 17.38 2.81 52.94
CA LEU A 617 18.36 2.22 53.87
C LEU A 617 19.44 1.48 53.06
N GLN A 618 20.71 1.80 53.32
CA GLN A 618 21.84 1.09 52.71
C GLN A 618 22.37 0.05 53.69
N THR A 619 22.53 -1.19 53.22
CA THR A 619 23.05 -2.32 54.00
C THR A 619 24.28 -2.92 53.32
N LYS A 620 25.26 -3.37 54.12
CA LYS A 620 26.45 -4.11 53.67
C LYS A 620 26.71 -5.26 54.65
N ALA A 621 27.30 -6.35 54.16
CA ALA A 621 27.58 -7.52 54.99
C ALA A 621 28.63 -7.21 56.07
N PHE A 622 28.46 -7.77 57.26
CA PHE A 622 29.54 -7.94 58.23
C PHE A 622 30.00 -9.39 58.15
N CYS A 623 31.03 -9.64 57.35
CA CYS A 623 31.50 -10.98 57.03
C CYS A 623 33.01 -11.00 56.80
N GLY A 624 33.61 -12.16 57.06
CA GLY A 624 35.00 -12.48 56.73
C GLY A 624 35.07 -13.33 55.47
N PHE A 625 36.25 -13.43 54.88
CA PHE A 625 36.47 -14.15 53.62
C PHE A 625 37.65 -15.11 53.73
N ILE A 626 37.44 -16.33 53.27
CA ILE A 626 38.46 -17.37 53.13
C ILE A 626 38.70 -17.53 51.63
N PHE A 627 39.95 -17.42 51.20
CA PHE A 627 40.35 -17.59 49.81
C PHE A 627 41.27 -18.78 49.69
N GLU A 628 41.14 -19.56 48.61
CA GLU A 628 42.04 -20.68 48.37
C GLU A 628 43.47 -20.17 48.16
N ASN A 629 44.41 -20.75 48.90
CA ASN A 629 45.82 -20.42 48.77
C ASN A 629 46.35 -20.98 47.45
N ALA A 630 46.53 -20.09 46.47
CA ALA A 630 47.25 -20.40 45.24
C ALA A 630 48.62 -21.00 45.57
N ARG A 631 48.93 -22.14 44.94
CA ARG A 631 50.29 -22.68 44.86
C ARG A 631 51.11 -21.91 43.83
#